data_AF-A0A6A5AV68-F1
#
_entry.id   AF-A0A6A5AV68-F1
#
_cell.length_a   1.000
_cell.length_b   1.000
_cell.length_c   1.000
_cell.angle_alpha   90.00
_cell.angle_beta   90.00
_cell.angle_gamma   90.00
#
_symmetry.space_group_name_H-M   'P 1'
#
loop_
_entity.id
_entity.type
_entity.pdbx_description
1 polymer ?
#
loop_
_entity_poly.entity_id
_entity_poly.type
_entity_poly.pdbx_seq_one_letter_code
_entity_poly.pdbx_strand_id
1 'polypeptide(L)'
;MGDIKSAIDSCVLLNEWERAVTLAETHHFPQIETVLAKYGTHLMRNGKTLQAIELYRRANKSMDAAKLLGKLAKEVSKNPLRAKKLQVLAALEVERFRRKMLDTSMMTTKAGGTMGGATTAAQVTAQTLESLVAHDAATSESRSLDNAWRGAEAFHLCLLAHRQLYRGQPERALRTSLKLASYDDIVDEREVYSLIAIAAYYTKHYEQCSRACNQLETVLVDKDKAALDALTLQIFSTTRPFDPPTRPYECPSCKHPVKEWAAKCDGCGRGFQTCMMSGATILDHRTYMCKTCRHSCIEHEIRDVSNCPLCHAGLK
;
A
#
# COMPACT_ATOMS: atom_id res chain seq x y z
N MET A 1 -29.31 35.74 -19.47
CA MET A 1 -28.10 34.95 -19.14
C MET A 1 -28.40 34.21 -17.84
N GLY A 2 -28.27 32.89 -17.82
CA GLY A 2 -28.69 32.07 -16.68
C GLY A 2 -27.81 32.29 -15.45
N ASP A 3 -28.42 32.26 -14.26
CA ASP A 3 -27.71 32.41 -12.99
C ASP A 3 -26.91 31.13 -12.68
N ILE A 4 -25.62 31.16 -13.03
CA ILE A 4 -24.66 30.06 -12.83
C ILE A 4 -24.57 29.68 -11.34
N LYS A 5 -24.67 30.66 -10.43
CA LYS A 5 -24.63 30.41 -8.99
C LYS A 5 -25.83 29.59 -8.55
N SER A 6 -27.04 29.99 -8.96
CA SER A 6 -28.27 29.25 -8.65
C SER A 6 -28.25 27.82 -9.21
N ALA A 7 -27.64 27.61 -10.38
CA ALA A 7 -27.47 26.27 -10.95
C ALA A 7 -26.51 25.40 -10.11
N ILE A 8 -25.36 25.94 -9.69
CA ILE A 8 -24.40 25.25 -8.82
C ILE A 8 -25.04 24.95 -7.45
N ASP A 9 -25.73 25.93 -6.85
CA ASP A 9 -26.41 25.76 -5.56
C ASP A 9 -27.50 24.68 -5.64
N SER A 10 -28.22 24.60 -6.75
CA SER A 10 -29.19 23.53 -7.01
C SER A 10 -28.54 22.15 -7.06
N CYS A 11 -27.40 22.01 -7.75
CA CYS A 11 -26.64 20.76 -7.78
C CYS A 11 -26.13 20.36 -6.38
N VAL A 12 -25.70 21.33 -5.56
CA VAL A 12 -25.29 21.08 -4.17
C VAL A 12 -26.46 20.59 -3.33
N LEU A 13 -27.64 21.22 -3.43
CA LEU A 13 -28.85 20.82 -2.70
C LEU A 13 -29.31 19.40 -3.09
N LEU A 14 -29.13 19.01 -4.35
CA LEU A 14 -29.46 17.68 -4.86
C LEU A 14 -28.37 16.63 -4.60
N ASN A 15 -27.29 16.96 -3.88
CA ASN A 15 -26.12 16.11 -3.66
C ASN A 15 -25.40 15.64 -4.95
N GLU A 16 -25.56 16.40 -6.04
CA GLU A 16 -24.91 16.16 -7.34
C GLU A 16 -23.54 16.85 -7.40
N TRP A 17 -22.65 16.50 -6.46
CA TRP A 17 -21.36 17.16 -6.27
C TRP A 17 -20.42 17.11 -7.48
N GLU A 18 -20.48 16.03 -8.28
CA GLU A 18 -19.70 15.93 -9.52
C GLU A 18 -20.11 17.02 -10.51
N ARG A 19 -21.41 17.17 -10.77
CA ARG A 19 -21.96 18.20 -11.66
C ARG A 19 -21.71 19.60 -11.11
N ALA A 20 -21.85 19.80 -9.80
CA ALA A 20 -21.60 21.09 -9.15
C ALA A 20 -20.14 21.54 -9.35
N VAL A 21 -19.17 20.62 -9.17
CA VAL A 21 -17.75 20.93 -9.36
C VAL A 21 -17.40 21.14 -10.83
N THR A 22 -17.88 20.28 -11.74
CA THR A 22 -17.62 20.44 -13.19
C THR A 22 -18.20 21.76 -13.72
N LEU A 23 -19.40 22.15 -13.28
CA LEU A 23 -20.02 23.41 -13.67
C LEU A 23 -19.22 24.60 -13.12
N ALA A 24 -18.77 24.52 -11.87
CA ALA A 24 -17.96 25.55 -11.25
C ALA A 24 -16.57 25.68 -11.90
N GLU A 25 -15.92 24.58 -12.27
CA GLU A 25 -14.65 24.57 -13.01
C GLU A 25 -14.84 25.22 -14.40
N THR A 26 -15.89 24.83 -15.14
CA THR A 26 -16.19 25.35 -16.49
C THR A 26 -16.42 26.87 -16.47
N HIS A 27 -17.10 27.38 -15.45
CA HIS A 27 -17.43 28.80 -15.31
C HIS A 27 -16.51 29.58 -14.37
N HIS A 28 -15.38 29.00 -13.95
CA HIS A 28 -14.37 29.64 -13.09
C HIS A 28 -14.97 30.22 -11.79
N PHE A 29 -15.78 29.43 -11.09
CA PHE A 29 -16.44 29.80 -9.85
C PHE A 29 -15.71 29.22 -8.62
N PRO A 30 -14.70 29.91 -8.05
CA PRO A 30 -13.83 29.36 -7.00
C PRO A 30 -14.53 29.14 -5.66
N GLN A 31 -15.69 29.77 -5.43
CA GLN A 31 -16.42 29.68 -4.15
C GLN A 31 -16.88 28.24 -3.84
N ILE A 32 -17.03 27.37 -4.86
CA ILE A 32 -17.41 25.97 -4.67
C ILE A 32 -16.45 25.22 -3.75
N GLU A 33 -15.15 25.55 -3.78
CA GLU A 33 -14.15 24.88 -2.95
C GLU A 33 -14.35 25.18 -1.48
N THR A 34 -14.74 26.43 -1.15
CA THR A 34 -15.03 26.83 0.23
C THR A 34 -16.28 26.14 0.78
N VAL A 35 -17.30 25.95 -0.06
CA VAL A 35 -18.54 25.23 0.31
C VAL A 35 -18.24 23.75 0.53
N LEU A 36 -17.49 23.13 -0.39
CA LEU A 36 -17.05 21.74 -0.29
C LEU A 36 -16.26 21.49 1.00
N ALA A 37 -15.29 22.37 1.31
CA ALA A 37 -14.47 22.25 2.52
C ALA A 37 -15.31 22.40 3.81
N LYS A 38 -16.25 23.36 3.87
CA LYS A 38 -17.16 23.52 5.01
C LYS A 38 -18.06 22.30 5.21
N TYR A 39 -18.61 21.74 4.13
CA TYR A 39 -19.47 20.57 4.22
C TYR A 39 -18.68 19.31 4.61
N GLY A 40 -17.49 19.11 4.03
CA GLY A 40 -16.59 18.01 4.39
C GLY A 40 -16.17 18.07 5.87
N THR A 41 -15.78 19.24 6.37
CA THR A 41 -15.42 19.42 7.79
C THR A 41 -16.61 19.18 8.73
N HIS A 42 -17.81 19.61 8.36
CA HIS A 42 -19.03 19.30 9.10
C HIS A 42 -19.31 17.79 9.17
N LEU A 43 -19.18 17.07 8.05
CA LEU A 43 -19.34 15.60 8.03
C LEU A 43 -18.31 14.90 8.91
N MET A 44 -17.05 15.33 8.87
CA MET A 44 -15.98 14.77 9.70
C MET A 44 -16.22 15.03 11.20
N ARG A 45 -16.62 16.25 11.59
CA ARG A 45 -16.96 16.59 12.99
C ARG A 45 -18.10 15.74 13.55
N ASN A 46 -19.04 15.35 12.70
CA ASN A 46 -20.17 14.50 13.08
C ASN A 46 -19.87 12.99 13.02
N GLY A 47 -18.60 12.60 12.86
CA GLY A 47 -18.19 11.20 12.76
C GLY A 47 -18.59 10.50 11.44
N LYS A 48 -19.08 11.25 10.45
CA LYS A 48 -19.51 10.73 9.14
C LYS A 48 -18.37 10.71 8.13
N THR A 49 -17.20 10.24 8.53
CA THR A 49 -15.96 10.25 7.73
C THR A 49 -16.12 9.56 6.37
N LEU A 50 -16.86 8.45 6.30
CA LEU A 50 -17.12 7.77 5.02
C LEU A 50 -17.94 8.62 4.04
N GLN A 51 -18.90 9.39 4.55
CA GLN A 51 -19.68 10.31 3.71
C GLN A 51 -18.82 11.49 3.24
N ALA A 52 -17.89 11.96 4.08
CA ALA A 52 -16.91 12.97 3.66
C ALA A 52 -15.98 12.43 2.56
N ILE A 53 -15.50 11.18 2.67
CA ILE A 53 -14.72 10.53 1.62
C ILE A 53 -15.51 10.44 0.32
N GLU A 54 -16.78 10.01 0.38
CA GLU A 54 -17.66 9.94 -0.79
C GLU A 54 -17.88 11.32 -1.43
N LEU A 55 -18.09 12.35 -0.61
CA LEU A 55 -18.19 13.75 -1.04
C LEU A 55 -16.95 14.17 -1.84
N TYR A 56 -15.74 14.01 -1.28
CA TYR A 56 -14.50 14.39 -1.96
C TYR A 56 -14.28 13.58 -3.25
N ARG A 57 -14.63 12.29 -3.23
CA ARG A 57 -14.53 11.41 -4.39
C ARG A 57 -15.47 11.80 -5.53
N ARG A 58 -16.71 12.22 -5.20
CA ARG A 58 -17.70 12.75 -6.17
C ARG A 58 -17.31 14.13 -6.67
N ALA A 59 -16.72 14.96 -5.81
CA ALA A 59 -16.18 16.28 -6.14
C ALA A 59 -14.84 16.23 -6.90
N ASN A 60 -14.39 15.05 -7.38
CA ASN A 60 -13.11 14.85 -8.06
C ASN A 60 -11.86 15.29 -7.28
N LYS A 61 -11.95 15.44 -5.95
CA LYS A 61 -10.84 15.70 -5.03
C LYS A 61 -10.23 14.37 -4.55
N SER A 62 -9.69 13.59 -5.49
CA SER A 62 -9.21 12.21 -5.24
C SER A 62 -8.11 12.14 -4.19
N MET A 63 -7.22 13.14 -4.13
CA MET A 63 -6.13 13.17 -3.13
C MET A 63 -6.66 13.39 -1.70
N ASP A 64 -7.68 14.22 -1.53
CA ASP A 64 -8.31 14.43 -0.21
C ASP A 64 -9.06 13.16 0.25
N ALA A 65 -9.76 12.50 -0.68
CA ALA A 65 -10.39 11.22 -0.42
C ALA A 65 -9.35 10.14 -0.02
N ALA A 66 -8.23 10.04 -0.75
CA ALA A 66 -7.16 9.10 -0.45
C ALA A 66 -6.54 9.33 0.94
N LYS A 67 -6.28 10.58 1.32
CA LYS A 67 -5.75 10.93 2.64
C LYS A 67 -6.70 10.52 3.76
N LEU A 68 -7.99 10.79 3.61
CA LEU A 68 -8.99 10.40 4.60
C LEU A 68 -9.14 8.88 4.69
N LEU A 69 -9.09 8.16 3.57
CA LEU A 69 -9.06 6.69 3.56
C LEU A 69 -7.84 6.14 4.28
N GLY A 70 -6.66 6.70 4.06
CA GLY A 70 -5.42 6.32 4.74
C GLY A 70 -5.47 6.59 6.25
N LYS A 71 -6.01 7.74 6.68
CA LYS A 71 -6.23 8.07 8.11
C LYS A 71 -7.18 7.07 8.76
N LEU A 72 -8.33 6.82 8.13
CA LEU A 72 -9.31 5.85 8.62
C LEU A 72 -8.73 4.43 8.68
N ALA A 73 -7.87 4.06 7.72
CA ALA A 73 -7.20 2.77 7.72
C ALA A 73 -6.28 2.57 8.94
N LYS A 74 -5.58 3.63 9.38
CA LYS A 74 -4.76 3.62 10.60
C LYS A 74 -5.61 3.49 11.85
N GLU A 75 -6.75 4.18 11.92
CA GLU A 75 -7.67 4.10 13.07
C GLU A 75 -8.27 2.69 13.25
N VAL A 76 -8.49 1.97 12.15
CA VAL A 76 -9.04 0.60 12.18
C VAL A 76 -7.97 -0.49 12.03
N SER A 77 -6.69 -0.17 12.27
CA SER A 77 -5.55 -1.09 12.09
C SER A 77 -5.73 -2.43 12.81
N LYS A 78 -6.36 -2.40 14.00
CA LYS A 78 -6.74 -3.59 14.79
C LYS A 78 -7.64 -4.60 14.04
N ASN A 79 -8.26 -4.19 12.93
CA ASN A 79 -8.93 -5.09 12.00
C ASN A 79 -8.15 -5.07 10.67
N PRO A 80 -7.13 -5.95 10.50
CA PRO A 80 -6.25 -5.94 9.33
C PRO A 80 -7.00 -6.09 8.00
N LEU A 81 -8.12 -6.81 7.98
CA LEU A 81 -8.95 -6.96 6.78
C LEU A 81 -9.62 -5.63 6.39
N ARG A 82 -10.19 -4.91 7.36
CA ARG A 82 -10.80 -3.61 7.12
C ARG A 82 -9.74 -2.56 6.76
N ALA A 83 -8.60 -2.57 7.45
CA ALA A 83 -7.47 -1.70 7.15
C ALA A 83 -6.96 -1.93 5.73
N LYS A 84 -6.73 -3.19 5.32
CA LYS A 84 -6.36 -3.54 3.94
C LYS A 84 -7.37 -2.98 2.92
N LYS A 85 -8.68 -3.19 3.14
CA LYS A 85 -9.71 -2.69 2.21
C LYS A 85 -9.63 -1.18 2.03
N LEU A 86 -9.46 -0.42 3.12
CA LEU A 86 -9.33 1.04 3.07
C LEU A 86 -8.03 1.49 2.41
N GLN A 87 -6.91 0.81 2.67
CA GLN A 87 -5.63 1.11 2.00
C GLN A 87 -5.70 0.83 0.49
N VAL A 88 -6.37 -0.24 0.07
CA VAL A 88 -6.61 -0.52 -1.36
C VAL A 88 -7.46 0.58 -1.98
N LEU A 89 -8.53 1.04 -1.31
CA LEU A 89 -9.34 2.16 -1.80
C LEU A 89 -8.52 3.46 -1.89
N ALA A 90 -7.68 3.75 -0.89
CA ALA A 90 -6.80 4.91 -0.90
C ALA A 90 -5.86 4.87 -2.11
N ALA A 91 -5.20 3.72 -2.35
CA ALA A 91 -4.32 3.52 -3.49
C ALA A 91 -5.05 3.68 -4.82
N LEU A 92 -6.28 3.16 -4.94
CA LEU A 92 -7.10 3.32 -6.14
C LEU A 92 -7.50 4.78 -6.40
N GLU A 93 -7.75 5.58 -5.37
CA GLU A 93 -8.01 7.02 -5.54
C GLU A 93 -6.75 7.79 -5.99
N VAL A 94 -5.57 7.42 -5.48
CA VAL A 94 -4.30 7.98 -5.98
C VAL A 94 -4.07 7.59 -7.46
N GLU A 95 -4.33 6.34 -7.83
CA GLU A 95 -4.26 5.92 -9.24
C GLU A 95 -5.30 6.63 -10.12
N ARG A 96 -6.51 6.89 -9.60
CA ARG A 96 -7.54 7.68 -10.29
C ARG A 96 -7.05 9.11 -10.55
N PHE A 97 -6.39 9.73 -9.57
CA PHE A 97 -5.79 11.05 -9.73
C PHE A 97 -4.68 11.04 -10.79
N ARG A 98 -3.73 10.10 -10.70
CA ARG A 98 -2.64 9.94 -11.68
C ARG A 98 -3.16 9.77 -13.11
N ARG A 99 -4.21 8.96 -13.31
CA ARG A 99 -4.85 8.79 -14.62
C ARG A 99 -5.46 10.09 -15.13
N LYS A 100 -6.23 10.82 -14.30
CA LYS A 100 -6.83 12.10 -14.69
C LYS A 100 -5.76 13.13 -15.09
N MET A 101 -4.64 13.20 -14.36
CA MET A 101 -3.53 14.10 -14.70
C MET A 101 -2.89 13.74 -16.04
N LEU A 102 -2.64 12.45 -16.28
CA LEU A 102 -2.11 11.97 -17.57
C LEU A 102 -3.06 12.29 -18.73
N ASP A 103 -4.36 12.03 -18.57
CA ASP A 103 -5.37 12.32 -19.61
C ASP A 103 -5.45 13.84 -19.91
N THR A 104 -5.35 14.67 -18.88
CA THR A 104 -5.34 16.14 -19.01
C THR A 104 -4.10 16.62 -19.77
N SER A 105 -2.92 16.06 -19.44
CA SER A 105 -1.65 16.37 -20.12
C SER A 105 -1.62 15.87 -21.58
N MET A 106 -2.31 14.76 -21.88
CA MET A 106 -2.46 14.28 -23.26
C MET A 106 -3.46 15.13 -24.08
N MET A 107 -4.45 15.76 -23.44
CA MET A 107 -5.38 16.67 -24.12
C MET A 107 -4.73 17.99 -24.54
N THR A 108 -3.84 18.55 -23.72
CA THR A 108 -3.11 19.79 -24.06
C THR A 108 -2.19 19.60 -25.27
N THR A 109 -1.62 18.40 -25.45
CA THR A 109 -0.76 18.08 -26.62
C THR A 109 -1.55 17.86 -27.92
N LYS A 110 -2.80 17.40 -27.86
CA LYS A 110 -3.67 17.27 -29.04
C LYS A 110 -4.34 18.58 -29.47
N ALA A 111 -4.59 19.50 -28.54
CA ALA A 111 -5.17 20.81 -28.84
C ALA A 111 -4.14 21.84 -29.37
N GLY A 112 -2.84 21.60 -29.13
CA GLY A 112 -1.72 22.44 -29.63
C GLY A 112 -1.28 22.10 -31.05
N GLY A 113 -2.23 21.96 -31.99
CA GLY A 113 -1.98 21.67 -33.39
C GLY A 113 -1.48 22.87 -34.20
N THR A 114 -0.53 23.66 -33.68
CA THR A 114 0.31 24.59 -34.46
C THR A 114 1.45 25.08 -33.56
N MET A 115 2.68 24.99 -34.09
CA MET A 115 3.97 25.48 -33.55
C MET A 115 4.85 24.46 -32.82
N GLY A 116 5.63 23.72 -33.63
CA GLY A 116 7.09 23.64 -33.48
C GLY A 116 7.67 23.13 -32.16
N GLY A 117 7.53 21.83 -31.90
CA GLY A 117 8.33 21.14 -30.88
C GLY A 117 7.71 19.78 -30.57
N ALA A 118 8.28 18.70 -31.10
CA ALA A 118 7.84 17.35 -30.77
C ALA A 118 8.13 17.08 -29.28
N THR A 119 7.18 17.40 -28.40
CA THR A 119 7.26 17.02 -26.99
C THR A 119 7.20 15.49 -26.94
N THR A 120 8.33 14.88 -26.61
CA THR A 120 8.43 13.41 -26.58
C THR A 120 7.58 12.85 -25.44
N ALA A 121 7.12 11.60 -25.54
CA ALA A 121 6.44 10.91 -24.45
C ALA A 121 7.25 10.94 -23.14
N ALA A 122 8.59 10.98 -23.24
CA ALA A 122 9.52 11.13 -22.14
C ALA A 122 9.40 12.50 -21.43
N GLN A 123 9.22 13.59 -22.17
CA GLN A 123 9.00 14.94 -21.61
C GLN A 123 7.63 15.07 -20.93
N VAL A 124 6.59 14.45 -21.49
CA VAL A 124 5.26 14.42 -20.86
C VAL A 124 5.30 13.64 -19.54
N THR A 125 5.99 12.49 -19.51
CA THR A 125 6.20 11.75 -18.25
C THR A 125 7.02 12.53 -17.24
N ALA A 126 8.03 13.29 -17.66
CA ALA A 126 8.85 14.10 -16.77
C ALA A 126 8.06 15.28 -16.18
N GLN A 127 7.29 16.00 -16.99
CA GLN A 127 6.41 17.09 -16.53
C GLN A 127 5.29 16.58 -15.61
N THR A 128 4.73 15.40 -15.91
CA THR A 128 3.73 14.78 -15.04
C THR A 128 4.36 14.36 -13.71
N LEU A 129 5.57 13.79 -13.74
CA LEU A 129 6.31 13.42 -12.54
C LEU A 129 6.64 14.65 -11.69
N GLU A 130 7.07 15.74 -12.32
CA GLU A 130 7.37 17.01 -11.64
C GLU A 130 6.11 17.66 -11.06
N SER A 131 4.97 17.59 -11.75
CA SER A 131 3.68 18.05 -11.24
C SER A 131 3.16 17.19 -10.07
N LEU A 132 3.37 15.87 -10.11
CA LEU A 132 3.07 14.96 -9.02
C LEU A 132 3.96 15.24 -7.80
N VAL A 133 5.27 15.43 -8.01
CA VAL A 133 6.23 15.80 -6.95
C VAL A 133 5.92 17.17 -6.36
N ALA A 134 5.54 18.16 -7.18
CA ALA A 134 5.15 19.49 -6.71
C ALA A 134 3.84 19.46 -5.92
N HIS A 135 2.86 18.65 -6.31
CA HIS A 135 1.62 18.46 -5.56
C HIS A 135 1.86 17.69 -4.24
N ASP A 136 2.80 16.75 -4.22
CA ASP A 136 3.24 16.05 -3.00
C ASP A 136 3.97 17.02 -2.05
N ALA A 137 4.87 17.86 -2.57
CA ALA A 137 5.58 18.88 -1.80
C ALA A 137 4.64 19.95 -1.23
N ALA A 138 3.65 20.40 -2.01
CA ALA A 138 2.67 21.41 -1.60
C ALA A 138 1.68 20.89 -0.54
N THR A 139 1.55 19.57 -0.38
CA THR A 139 0.57 18.98 0.55
C THR A 139 1.16 18.39 1.83
N SER A 140 2.44 18.66 2.10
CA SER A 140 3.17 18.50 3.37
C SER A 140 2.47 17.64 4.43
N GLU A 141 2.54 16.31 4.29
CA GLU A 141 2.50 15.35 5.39
C GLU A 141 2.81 13.92 4.89
N SER A 142 4.01 13.45 5.24
CA SER A 142 4.49 12.05 5.20
C SER A 142 4.79 11.44 3.83
N ARG A 143 5.90 10.68 3.78
CA ARG A 143 6.41 9.74 2.76
C ARG A 143 5.40 8.63 2.34
N SER A 144 4.11 8.87 2.52
CA SER A 144 2.99 7.97 2.34
C SER A 144 2.53 7.81 0.87
N LEU A 145 3.04 8.65 -0.05
CA LEU A 145 2.65 8.63 -1.46
C LEU A 145 3.71 8.03 -2.41
N ASP A 146 4.97 7.88 -1.96
CA ASP A 146 6.05 7.28 -2.76
C ASP A 146 5.73 5.83 -3.17
N ASN A 147 4.89 5.15 -2.38
CA ASN A 147 4.21 3.92 -2.80
C ASN A 147 2.80 3.89 -2.23
N ALA A 148 1.82 4.40 -3.00
CA ALA A 148 0.40 4.41 -2.64
C ALA A 148 -0.14 3.02 -2.22
N TRP A 149 0.50 1.94 -2.68
CA TRP A 149 0.13 0.57 -2.36
C TRP A 149 0.81 -0.01 -1.11
N ARG A 150 1.80 0.69 -0.53
CA ARG A 150 2.61 0.20 0.60
C ARG A 150 1.76 -0.20 1.82
N GLY A 151 0.75 0.60 2.15
CA GLY A 151 -0.19 0.27 3.23
C GLY A 151 -1.02 -0.97 2.92
N ALA A 152 -1.44 -1.15 1.67
CA ALA A 152 -2.19 -2.33 1.25
C ALA A 152 -1.31 -3.58 1.26
N GLU A 153 -0.04 -3.46 0.82
CA GLU A 153 0.97 -4.53 0.86
C GLU A 153 1.22 -5.00 2.30
N ALA A 154 1.42 -4.07 3.24
CA ALA A 154 1.70 -4.38 4.64
C ALA A 154 0.60 -5.27 5.26
N PHE A 155 -0.65 -4.81 5.22
CA PHE A 155 -1.77 -5.59 5.75
C PHE A 155 -2.06 -6.85 4.93
N HIS A 156 -1.76 -6.84 3.61
CA HIS A 156 -1.86 -8.04 2.79
C HIS A 156 -0.87 -9.13 3.26
N LEU A 157 0.40 -8.78 3.45
CA LEU A 157 1.44 -9.72 3.90
C LEU A 157 1.14 -10.22 5.32
N CYS A 158 0.67 -9.35 6.22
CA CYS A 158 0.22 -9.75 7.57
C CYS A 158 -0.91 -10.80 7.51
N LEU A 159 -1.97 -10.51 6.74
CA LEU A 159 -3.08 -11.47 6.54
C LEU A 159 -2.63 -12.77 5.87
N LEU A 160 -1.68 -12.69 4.94
CA LEU A 160 -1.13 -13.85 4.24
C LEU A 160 -0.32 -14.74 5.18
N ALA A 161 0.54 -14.16 6.01
CA ALA A 161 1.34 -14.88 7.01
C ALA A 161 0.43 -15.63 8.00
N HIS A 162 -0.58 -14.95 8.56
CA HIS A 162 -1.60 -15.61 9.40
C HIS A 162 -2.27 -16.78 8.68
N ARG A 163 -2.73 -16.58 7.44
CA ARG A 163 -3.39 -17.64 6.66
C ARG A 163 -2.46 -18.83 6.40
N GLN A 164 -1.18 -18.59 6.15
CA GLN A 164 -0.19 -19.64 5.95
C GLN A 164 0.05 -20.44 7.23
N LEU A 165 0.15 -19.78 8.39
CA LEU A 165 0.24 -20.45 9.70
C LEU A 165 -0.99 -21.32 9.97
N TYR A 166 -2.20 -20.78 9.83
CA TYR A 166 -3.44 -21.53 10.06
C TYR A 166 -3.64 -22.70 9.09
N ARG A 167 -3.00 -22.67 7.91
CA ARG A 167 -2.99 -23.77 6.94
C ARG A 167 -1.89 -24.79 7.17
N GLY A 168 -1.11 -24.68 8.25
CA GLY A 168 0.00 -25.58 8.53
C GLY A 168 1.19 -25.41 7.57
N GLN A 169 1.41 -24.21 7.04
CA GLN A 169 2.51 -23.88 6.13
C GLN A 169 3.52 -22.92 6.80
N PRO A 170 4.22 -23.35 7.87
CA PRO A 170 5.05 -22.45 8.67
C PRO A 170 6.27 -21.91 7.91
N GLU A 171 6.83 -22.66 6.96
CA GLU A 171 7.93 -22.18 6.10
C GLU A 171 7.53 -20.99 5.24
N ARG A 172 6.36 -21.06 4.61
CA ARG A 172 5.84 -19.93 3.81
C ARG A 172 5.50 -18.76 4.71
N ALA A 173 4.90 -19.03 5.87
CA ALA A 173 4.61 -18.01 6.85
C ALA A 173 5.88 -17.27 7.30
N LEU A 174 6.96 -17.99 7.62
CA LEU A 174 8.23 -17.39 8.00
C LEU A 174 8.75 -16.44 6.93
N ARG A 175 8.79 -16.88 5.67
CA ARG A 175 9.24 -16.05 4.53
C ARG A 175 8.41 -14.78 4.40
N THR A 176 7.09 -14.91 4.50
CA THR A 176 6.16 -13.78 4.43
C THR A 176 6.36 -12.82 5.62
N SER A 177 6.47 -13.35 6.84
CA SER A 177 6.68 -12.56 8.07
C SER A 177 8.01 -11.82 8.07
N LEU A 178 9.09 -12.43 7.56
CA LEU A 178 10.40 -11.76 7.45
C LEU A 178 10.37 -10.57 6.49
N LYS A 179 9.50 -10.60 5.47
CA LYS A 179 9.26 -9.44 4.59
C LYS A 179 8.37 -8.41 5.24
N LEU A 180 7.41 -8.84 6.04
CA LEU A 180 6.55 -7.95 6.82
C LEU A 180 7.37 -7.07 7.77
N ALA A 181 8.56 -7.52 8.20
CA ALA A 181 9.50 -6.71 8.99
C ALA A 181 9.85 -5.35 8.37
N SER A 182 9.78 -5.17 7.04
CA SER A 182 10.01 -3.86 6.42
C SER A 182 8.78 -2.93 6.43
N TYR A 183 7.72 -3.31 7.15
CA TYR A 183 6.46 -2.58 7.29
C TYR A 183 6.03 -2.43 8.77
N ASP A 184 7.00 -2.49 9.70
CA ASP A 184 6.83 -2.28 11.14
C ASP A 184 6.39 -0.84 11.52
N ASP A 185 6.51 0.11 10.58
CA ASP A 185 5.96 1.46 10.71
C ASP A 185 4.46 1.57 10.34
N ILE A 186 3.87 0.51 9.75
CA ILE A 186 2.45 0.45 9.36
C ILE A 186 1.67 -0.56 10.18
N VAL A 187 2.21 -1.77 10.31
CA VAL A 187 1.63 -2.86 11.11
C VAL A 187 2.29 -2.84 12.48
N ASP A 188 1.52 -3.11 13.53
CA ASP A 188 2.03 -3.06 14.91
C ASP A 188 3.29 -3.93 15.05
N GLU A 189 4.36 -3.34 15.55
CA GLU A 189 5.68 -3.96 15.67
C GLU A 189 5.59 -5.27 16.49
N ARG A 190 4.77 -5.26 17.55
CA ARG A 190 4.46 -6.45 18.35
C ARG A 190 3.87 -7.58 17.50
N GLU A 191 2.92 -7.29 16.60
CA GLU A 191 2.30 -8.29 15.74
C GLU A 191 3.31 -8.87 14.74
N VAL A 192 4.11 -8.00 14.11
CA VAL A 192 5.11 -8.39 13.11
C VAL A 192 6.13 -9.37 13.72
N TYR A 193 6.78 -8.99 14.83
CA TYR A 193 7.80 -9.84 15.43
C TYR A 193 7.22 -11.08 16.14
N SER A 194 5.97 -11.03 16.63
CA SER A 194 5.28 -12.22 17.14
C SER A 194 5.07 -13.25 16.02
N LEU A 195 4.65 -12.81 14.83
CA LEU A 195 4.50 -13.69 13.66
C LEU A 195 5.83 -14.29 13.22
N ILE A 196 6.91 -13.51 13.24
CA ILE A 196 8.27 -14.01 12.91
C ILE A 196 8.70 -15.06 13.94
N ALA A 197 8.61 -14.74 15.24
CA ALA A 197 9.03 -15.64 16.32
C ALA A 197 8.30 -16.99 16.26
N ILE A 198 6.97 -16.97 16.13
CA ILE A 198 6.15 -18.19 16.04
C ILE A 198 6.50 -19.00 14.80
N ALA A 199 6.55 -18.36 13.62
CA ALA A 199 6.86 -19.07 12.39
C ALA A 199 8.28 -19.66 12.41
N ALA A 200 9.24 -18.89 12.92
CA ALA A 200 10.64 -19.29 13.03
C ALA A 200 10.84 -20.45 14.01
N TYR A 201 10.12 -20.45 15.13
CA TYR A 201 10.12 -21.57 16.08
C TYR A 201 9.64 -22.88 15.43
N TYR A 202 8.49 -22.84 14.73
CA TYR A 202 7.95 -24.04 14.06
C TYR A 202 8.84 -24.56 12.93
N THR A 203 9.60 -23.70 12.26
CA THR A 203 10.54 -24.10 11.21
C THR A 203 11.95 -24.36 11.72
N LYS A 204 12.19 -24.29 13.04
CA LYS A 204 13.50 -24.43 13.69
C LYS A 204 14.55 -23.39 13.25
N HIS A 205 14.12 -22.25 12.71
CA HIS A 205 14.99 -21.11 12.38
C HIS A 205 15.26 -20.27 13.64
N TYR A 206 16.08 -20.83 14.53
CA TYR A 206 16.26 -20.29 15.87
C TYR A 206 17.05 -18.97 15.91
N GLU A 207 17.84 -18.65 14.88
CA GLU A 207 18.49 -17.34 14.78
C GLU A 207 17.44 -16.25 14.52
N GLN A 208 16.52 -16.48 13.57
CA GLN A 208 15.41 -15.56 13.32
C GLN A 208 14.47 -15.45 14.53
N CYS A 209 14.21 -16.57 15.21
CA CYS A 209 13.38 -16.60 16.41
C CYS A 209 14.00 -15.74 17.53
N SER A 210 15.28 -15.91 17.82
CA SER A 210 15.98 -15.15 18.87
C SER A 210 16.00 -13.66 18.55
N ARG A 211 16.29 -13.27 17.29
CA ARG A 211 16.25 -11.87 16.86
C ARG A 211 14.87 -11.24 17.03
N ALA A 212 13.81 -12.00 16.72
CA ALA A 212 12.44 -11.54 16.89
C ALA A 212 12.07 -11.37 18.37
N CYS A 213 12.47 -12.31 19.25
CA CYS A 213 12.29 -12.16 20.69
C CYS A 213 12.97 -10.90 21.23
N ASN A 214 14.22 -10.65 20.84
CA ASN A 214 14.94 -9.45 21.27
C ASN A 214 14.21 -8.16 20.86
N GLN A 215 13.62 -8.11 19.65
CA GLN A 215 12.82 -6.96 19.26
C GLN A 215 11.52 -6.84 20.05
N LEU A 216 10.85 -7.95 20.33
CA LEU A 216 9.66 -7.95 21.18
C LEU A 216 9.96 -7.42 22.60
N GLU A 217 11.12 -7.74 23.18
CA GLU A 217 11.52 -7.23 24.51
C GLU A 217 11.62 -5.69 24.58
N THR A 218 11.80 -5.02 23.44
CA THR A 218 11.84 -3.55 23.36
C THR A 218 10.45 -2.91 23.31
N VAL A 219 9.43 -3.66 22.86
CA VAL A 219 8.06 -3.16 22.63
C VAL A 219 7.07 -3.64 23.70
N LEU A 220 7.34 -4.79 24.34
CA LEU A 220 6.44 -5.40 25.32
C LEU A 220 6.48 -4.69 26.70
N VAL A 221 5.33 -4.71 27.38
CA VAL A 221 5.15 -4.22 28.75
C VAL A 221 5.61 -5.29 29.76
N ASP A 222 6.02 -4.88 30.96
CA ASP A 222 6.64 -5.71 32.02
C ASP A 222 6.05 -7.12 32.19
N LYS A 223 4.72 -7.27 32.22
CA LYS A 223 4.07 -8.59 32.37
C LYS A 223 4.30 -9.50 31.17
N ASP A 224 4.08 -8.98 29.97
CA ASP A 224 4.25 -9.74 28.71
C ASP A 224 5.74 -10.00 28.47
N LYS A 225 6.61 -9.08 28.89
CA LYS A 225 8.06 -9.22 28.85
C LYS A 225 8.56 -10.36 29.75
N ALA A 226 8.12 -10.43 31.00
CA ALA A 226 8.48 -11.54 31.88
C ALA A 226 8.03 -12.92 31.34
N ALA A 227 6.87 -12.97 30.67
CA ALA A 227 6.39 -14.18 30.00
C ALA A 227 7.27 -14.54 28.78
N LEU A 228 7.68 -13.54 27.99
CA LEU A 228 8.62 -13.74 26.89
C LEU A 228 9.98 -14.21 27.38
N ASP A 229 10.53 -13.62 28.44
CA ASP A 229 11.82 -13.99 29.01
C ASP A 229 11.82 -15.46 29.48
N ALA A 230 10.75 -15.89 30.16
CA ALA A 230 10.57 -17.26 30.58
C ALA A 230 10.52 -18.23 29.39
N LEU A 231 9.80 -17.87 28.32
CA LEU A 231 9.71 -18.66 27.08
C LEU A 231 11.08 -18.74 26.37
N THR A 232 11.76 -17.61 26.23
CA THR A 232 13.09 -17.51 25.61
C THR A 232 14.10 -18.37 26.38
N LEU A 233 14.09 -18.34 27.72
CA LEU A 233 14.96 -19.18 28.54
C LEU A 233 14.65 -20.68 28.36
N GLN A 234 13.37 -21.06 28.27
CA GLN A 234 12.98 -22.45 28.00
C GLN A 234 13.47 -22.95 26.64
N ILE A 235 13.37 -22.12 25.60
CA ILE A 235 13.79 -22.50 24.24
C ILE A 235 15.32 -22.55 24.12
N PHE A 236 16.01 -21.49 24.55
CA PHE A 236 17.42 -21.28 24.24
C PHE A 236 18.39 -21.80 25.32
N SER A 237 17.90 -22.30 26.45
CA SER A 237 18.74 -23.04 27.42
C SER A 237 19.30 -24.34 26.85
N THR A 238 18.59 -24.96 25.90
CA THR A 238 18.96 -26.24 25.28
C THR A 238 19.26 -26.11 23.79
N THR A 239 18.77 -25.04 23.15
CA THR A 239 18.83 -24.85 21.70
C THR A 239 19.73 -23.68 21.36
N ARG A 240 20.72 -23.89 20.49
CA ARG A 240 21.55 -22.79 19.97
C ARG A 240 20.75 -21.99 18.93
N PRO A 241 20.85 -20.65 18.93
CA PRO A 241 20.17 -19.79 17.96
C PRO A 241 20.87 -19.82 16.60
N PHE A 242 20.74 -20.94 15.89
CA PHE A 242 21.30 -21.14 14.56
C PHE A 242 20.18 -21.60 13.60
N ASP A 243 20.13 -20.99 12.43
CA ASP A 243 19.17 -21.38 11.39
C ASP A 243 19.64 -22.64 10.65
N PRO A 244 18.71 -23.52 10.21
CA PRO A 244 19.06 -24.67 9.38
C PRO A 244 19.79 -24.22 8.10
N PRO A 245 20.77 -25.00 7.61
CA PRO A 245 21.43 -24.68 6.36
C PRO A 245 20.42 -24.79 5.21
N THR A 246 20.12 -23.67 4.57
CA THR A 246 19.28 -23.61 3.36
C THR A 246 20.14 -23.50 2.12
N ARG A 247 19.78 -24.19 1.04
CA ARG A 247 20.42 -23.99 -0.26
C ARG A 247 20.23 -22.52 -0.69
N PRO A 248 21.31 -21.75 -0.91
CA PRO A 248 21.17 -20.37 -1.33
C PRO A 248 20.65 -20.30 -2.75
N TYR A 249 19.81 -19.30 -3.02
CA TYR A 249 19.43 -18.93 -4.38
C TYR A 249 20.49 -18.02 -4.99
N GLU A 250 20.56 -17.93 -6.31
CA GLU A 250 21.48 -17.03 -6.99
C GLU A 250 20.78 -15.72 -7.36
N CYS A 251 21.43 -14.58 -7.13
CA CYS A 251 20.94 -13.32 -7.63
C CYS A 251 20.93 -13.32 -9.18
N PRO A 252 19.81 -13.03 -9.85
CA PRO A 252 19.74 -13.04 -11.31
C PRO A 252 20.63 -11.98 -11.99
N SER A 253 21.17 -11.02 -11.23
CA SER A 253 22.02 -9.95 -11.75
C SER A 253 23.52 -10.21 -11.57
N CYS A 254 23.93 -10.72 -10.42
CA CYS A 254 25.35 -10.83 -10.05
C CYS A 254 25.75 -12.21 -9.51
N LYS A 255 24.82 -13.18 -9.48
CA LYS A 255 25.00 -14.54 -8.96
C LYS A 255 25.45 -14.65 -7.50
N HIS A 256 25.43 -13.55 -6.75
CA HIS A 256 25.66 -13.57 -5.31
C HIS A 256 24.64 -14.48 -4.62
N PRO A 257 25.02 -15.28 -3.60
CA PRO A 257 24.09 -16.12 -2.87
C PRO A 257 23.06 -15.28 -2.10
N VAL A 258 21.79 -15.60 -2.23
CA VAL A 258 20.66 -14.86 -1.67
C VAL A 258 19.80 -15.80 -0.83
N LYS A 259 19.38 -15.31 0.35
CA LYS A 259 18.40 -15.99 1.20
C LYS A 259 17.00 -15.92 0.59
N GLU A 260 16.19 -16.95 0.80
CA GLU A 260 14.87 -17.03 0.17
C GLU A 260 13.92 -15.88 0.53
N TRP A 261 14.09 -15.29 1.71
CA TRP A 261 13.29 -14.17 2.20
C TRP A 261 13.92 -12.79 1.94
N ALA A 262 15.07 -12.73 1.25
CA ALA A 262 15.74 -11.46 1.00
C ALA A 262 14.87 -10.52 0.16
N ALA A 263 14.80 -9.24 0.56
CA ALA A 263 14.15 -8.18 -0.20
C ALA A 263 15.09 -7.48 -1.19
N LYS A 264 16.41 -7.62 -1.00
CA LYS A 264 17.45 -7.08 -1.87
C LYS A 264 18.68 -7.97 -1.86
N CYS A 265 19.51 -7.86 -2.89
CA CYS A 265 20.80 -8.54 -2.99
C CYS A 265 21.86 -7.80 -2.17
N ASP A 266 22.60 -8.51 -1.31
CA ASP A 266 23.69 -7.90 -0.53
C ASP A 266 24.92 -7.56 -1.39
N GLY A 267 25.16 -8.32 -2.47
CA GLY A 267 26.27 -8.06 -3.39
C GLY A 267 26.09 -6.87 -4.34
N CYS A 268 24.91 -6.72 -4.99
CA CYS A 268 24.69 -5.66 -6.00
C CYS A 268 23.58 -4.66 -5.65
N GLY A 269 22.92 -4.80 -4.50
CA GLY A 269 21.84 -3.90 -4.06
C GLY A 269 20.52 -4.04 -4.82
N ARG A 270 20.42 -4.93 -5.82
CA ARG A 270 19.18 -5.15 -6.58
C ARG A 270 18.03 -5.56 -5.67
N GLY A 271 16.94 -4.79 -5.68
CA GLY A 271 15.69 -5.13 -5.00
C GLY A 271 14.96 -6.30 -5.70
N PHE A 272 14.34 -7.16 -4.91
CA PHE A 272 13.55 -8.27 -5.39
C PHE A 272 12.05 -8.03 -5.21
N GLN A 273 11.27 -8.50 -6.17
CA GLN A 273 9.81 -8.41 -6.09
C GLN A 273 9.26 -9.52 -5.18
N THR A 274 8.17 -9.22 -4.47
CA THR A 274 7.46 -10.19 -3.66
C THR A 274 6.22 -10.67 -4.37
N CYS A 275 6.01 -11.98 -4.42
CA CYS A 275 4.78 -12.56 -4.95
C CYS A 275 3.61 -12.23 -4.02
N MET A 276 2.62 -11.47 -4.51
CA MET A 276 1.41 -11.16 -3.72
C MET A 276 0.49 -12.38 -3.51
N MET A 277 0.76 -13.53 -4.11
CA MET A 277 -0.02 -14.74 -3.85
C MET A 277 0.56 -15.57 -2.70
N SER A 278 1.89 -15.60 -2.55
CA SER A 278 2.59 -16.51 -1.64
C SER A 278 3.57 -15.87 -0.68
N GLY A 279 3.90 -14.60 -0.86
CA GLY A 279 4.97 -13.93 -0.11
C GLY A 279 6.38 -14.35 -0.55
N ALA A 280 6.54 -15.25 -1.53
CA ALA A 280 7.85 -15.69 -2.01
C ALA A 280 8.62 -14.56 -2.71
N THR A 281 9.95 -14.58 -2.63
CA THR A 281 10.81 -13.69 -3.42
C THR A 281 10.87 -14.17 -4.86
N ILE A 282 10.59 -13.28 -5.80
CA ILE A 282 10.61 -13.59 -7.21
C ILE A 282 12.03 -13.35 -7.74
N LEU A 283 12.74 -14.46 -8.03
CA LEU A 283 14.07 -14.43 -8.65
C LEU A 283 13.98 -14.83 -10.14
N ASP A 284 13.76 -16.12 -10.41
CA ASP A 284 13.76 -16.68 -11.78
C ASP A 284 12.39 -17.24 -12.23
N HIS A 285 11.33 -16.93 -11.50
CA HIS A 285 9.99 -17.40 -11.83
C HIS A 285 9.34 -16.57 -12.93
N ARG A 286 8.56 -17.22 -13.80
CA ARG A 286 7.60 -16.50 -14.65
C ARG A 286 6.58 -15.78 -13.79
N THR A 287 6.33 -14.52 -14.12
CA THR A 287 5.44 -13.65 -13.35
C THR A 287 4.29 -13.14 -14.19
N TYR A 288 3.19 -12.87 -13.50
CA TYR A 288 2.09 -12.08 -14.01
C TYR A 288 1.99 -10.80 -13.19
N MET A 289 1.91 -9.65 -13.86
CA MET A 289 1.75 -8.35 -13.23
C MET A 289 0.30 -7.86 -13.34
N CYS A 290 -0.31 -7.51 -12.21
CA CYS A 290 -1.66 -6.96 -12.20
C CYS A 290 -1.71 -5.60 -12.91
N LYS A 291 -2.65 -5.43 -13.86
CA LYS A 291 -2.82 -4.16 -14.61
C LYS A 291 -3.27 -2.99 -13.74
N THR A 292 -3.90 -3.26 -12.59
CA THR A 292 -4.43 -2.22 -11.69
C THR A 292 -3.39 -1.76 -10.68
N CYS A 293 -2.83 -2.66 -9.88
CA CYS A 293 -1.87 -2.30 -8.83
C CYS A 293 -0.39 -2.47 -9.23
N ARG A 294 -0.10 -2.99 -10.43
CA ARG A 294 1.26 -3.26 -10.94
C ARG A 294 2.12 -4.21 -10.08
N HIS A 295 1.50 -4.96 -9.18
CA HIS A 295 2.18 -5.96 -8.38
C HIS A 295 2.28 -7.29 -9.10
N SER A 296 3.41 -7.98 -8.87
CA SER A 296 3.71 -9.26 -9.48
C SER A 296 3.23 -10.44 -8.63
N CYS A 297 2.75 -11.47 -9.30
CA CYS A 297 2.51 -12.79 -8.73
C CYS A 297 3.27 -13.83 -9.57
N ILE A 298 3.65 -14.93 -8.95
CA ILE A 298 4.22 -16.07 -9.67
C ILE A 298 3.09 -16.76 -10.47
N GLU A 299 3.32 -16.96 -11.76
CA GLU A 299 2.27 -17.34 -12.72
C GLU A 299 1.59 -18.67 -12.37
N HIS A 300 2.35 -19.67 -11.91
CA HIS A 300 1.78 -20.98 -11.55
C HIS A 300 0.95 -20.95 -10.26
N GLU A 301 1.16 -19.97 -9.37
CA GLU A 301 0.44 -19.87 -8.10
C GLU A 301 -0.93 -19.19 -8.24
N ILE A 302 -1.19 -18.51 -9.36
CA ILE A 302 -2.45 -17.78 -9.61
C ILE A 302 -3.38 -18.45 -10.62
N ARG A 303 -3.08 -19.69 -11.05
CA ARG A 303 -3.87 -20.41 -12.08
C ARG A 303 -5.35 -20.52 -11.72
N ASP A 304 -5.64 -20.80 -10.46
CA ASP A 304 -6.99 -21.02 -9.95
C ASP A 304 -7.64 -19.75 -9.38
N VAL A 305 -6.98 -18.60 -9.57
CA VAL A 305 -7.41 -17.31 -9.00
C VAL A 305 -7.83 -16.36 -10.12
N SER A 306 -9.06 -15.86 -10.05
CA SER A 306 -9.59 -14.89 -11.02
C SER A 306 -9.21 -13.44 -10.72
N ASN A 307 -8.92 -13.13 -9.45
CA ASN A 307 -8.77 -11.77 -8.95
C ASN A 307 -7.40 -11.55 -8.29
N CYS A 308 -6.85 -10.34 -8.42
CA CYS A 308 -5.57 -9.98 -7.82
C CYS A 308 -5.62 -10.16 -6.29
N PRO A 309 -4.67 -10.88 -5.67
CA PRO A 309 -4.65 -11.08 -4.22
C PRO A 309 -4.51 -9.78 -3.41
N LEU A 310 -3.88 -8.77 -4.01
CA LEU A 310 -3.68 -7.45 -3.39
C LEU A 310 -4.91 -6.55 -3.57
N CYS A 311 -5.21 -6.17 -4.81
CA CYS A 311 -6.22 -5.14 -5.12
C CYS A 311 -7.60 -5.68 -5.51
N HIS A 312 -7.77 -7.00 -5.62
CA HIS A 312 -9.03 -7.67 -5.97
C HIS A 312 -9.60 -7.36 -7.37
N ALA A 313 -8.88 -6.64 -8.23
CA ALA A 313 -9.24 -6.48 -9.64
C ALA A 313 -9.09 -7.79 -10.42
N GLY A 314 -9.86 -7.98 -11.48
CA GLY A 314 -9.75 -9.14 -12.36
C GLY A 314 -8.35 -9.28 -12.96
N LEU A 315 -7.81 -10.50 -12.95
CA LEU A 315 -6.53 -10.85 -13.59
C LEU A 315 -6.70 -11.26 -15.06
N LYS A 316 -7.93 -11.56 -15.50
CA LYS A 316 -8.28 -11.94 -16.86
C LYS A 316 -9.15 -10.86 -17.47
#